data_AF-A0A4R9PFT1-F1
#
_entry.id   AF-A0A4R9PFT1-F1
#
_cell.length_a   1.000
_cell.length_b   1.000
_cell.length_c   1.000
_cell.angle_alpha   90.00
_cell.angle_beta   90.00
_cell.angle_gamma   90.00
#
_symmetry.space_group_name_H-M   'P 1'
#
loop_
_entity.id
_entity.type
_entity.pdbx_description
1 polymer ?
#
loop_
_entity_poly.entity_id
_entity_poly.type
_entity_poly.pdbx_seq_one_letter_code
_entity_poly.pdbx_strand_id
1 'polypeptide(L)'
;YQPLSALLVGDRISSTLVAKGGEFNHGYTYSGHPVACAVALKNLEIIEREGLVDRVRNDTGPYFAQALQERIAGHDLVGEVRSIGLMGAIEIVKDKATKE
;
A
#
# COMPACT_ATOMS: atom_id res chain seq x y z
N TYR A 1 -9.96 -9.26 -7.66
CA TYR A 1 -10.49 -7.90 -7.88
C TYR A 1 -10.29 -7.51 -9.33
N GLN A 2 -10.91 -6.42 -9.82
CA GLN A 2 -10.79 -5.96 -11.22
C GLN A 2 -9.67 -4.91 -11.35
N PRO A 3 -9.03 -4.74 -12.52
CA PRO A 3 -8.04 -3.67 -12.73
C PRO A 3 -8.71 -2.30 -12.56
N LEU A 4 -8.18 -1.49 -11.65
CA LEU A 4 -8.63 -0.12 -11.41
C LEU A 4 -7.47 0.71 -10.89
N SER A 5 -7.38 1.95 -11.35
CA SER A 5 -6.52 2.98 -10.78
C SER A 5 -7.32 4.27 -10.58
N ALA A 6 -6.84 5.14 -9.69
CA ALA A 6 -7.45 6.42 -9.44
C ALA A 6 -6.36 7.48 -9.24
N LEU A 7 -6.58 8.68 -9.79
CA LEU A 7 -5.79 9.87 -9.50
C LEU A 7 -6.63 10.80 -8.62
N LEU A 8 -6.21 10.98 -7.37
CA LEU A 8 -6.83 11.96 -6.49
C LEU A 8 -6.16 13.32 -6.71
N VAL A 9 -6.96 14.33 -7.03
CA VAL A 9 -6.49 15.70 -7.30
C VAL A 9 -7.04 16.63 -6.23
N GLY A 10 -6.15 17.27 -5.46
CA GLY A 10 -6.54 18.22 -4.42
C GLY A 10 -7.00 19.58 -4.98
N ASP A 11 -7.78 20.30 -4.18
CA ASP A 11 -8.46 21.55 -4.57
C ASP A 11 -7.53 22.62 -5.15
N ARG A 12 -6.32 22.75 -4.59
CA ARG A 12 -5.31 23.71 -5.08
C ARG A 12 -4.98 23.48 -6.55
N ILE A 13 -4.93 22.22 -6.98
CA ILE A 13 -4.58 21.84 -8.35
C ILE A 13 -5.84 21.91 -9.22
N SER A 14 -6.96 21.30 -8.77
CA SER A 14 -8.20 21.26 -9.55
C SER A 14 -8.74 22.65 -9.84
N SER A 15 -8.73 23.57 -8.86
CA SER A 15 -9.16 24.97 -9.05
C SER A 15 -8.35 25.71 -10.11
N THR A 16 -7.04 25.48 -10.17
CA THR A 16 -6.18 26.09 -11.19
C THR A 16 -6.49 25.52 -12.58
N LEU A 17 -6.68 24.20 -12.68
CA LEU A 17 -7.04 23.53 -13.94
C LEU A 17 -8.40 24.00 -14.46
N VAL A 18 -9.40 24.14 -13.57
CA VAL A 18 -10.73 24.63 -13.95
C VAL A 18 -10.69 26.11 -14.36
N ALA A 19 -10.00 26.96 -13.59
CA ALA A 19 -10.01 28.40 -13.81
C ALA A 19 -9.14 28.84 -15.00
N LYS A 20 -8.05 28.11 -15.29
CA LYS A 20 -7.01 28.54 -16.26
C LYS A 20 -6.66 27.47 -17.30
N GLY A 21 -7.07 26.23 -17.11
CA GLY A 21 -6.63 25.10 -17.93
C GLY A 21 -7.44 24.87 -19.20
N GLY A 22 -8.59 25.54 -19.38
CA GLY A 22 -9.48 25.29 -20.52
C GLY A 22 -10.09 23.88 -20.47
N GLU A 23 -10.38 23.29 -21.64
CA GLU A 23 -10.85 21.91 -21.72
C GLU A 23 -9.75 20.91 -21.36
N PHE A 24 -10.07 19.95 -20.48
CA PHE A 24 -9.14 18.93 -20.03
C PHE A 24 -9.24 17.67 -20.88
N ASN A 25 -8.41 17.59 -21.93
CA ASN A 25 -8.35 16.45 -22.85
C ASN A 25 -7.59 15.26 -22.26
N HIS A 26 -8.19 14.60 -21.28
CA HIS A 26 -7.65 13.40 -20.65
C HIS A 26 -8.75 12.36 -20.44
N GLY A 27 -8.54 11.17 -20.99
CA GLY A 27 -9.50 10.08 -20.86
C GLY A 27 -8.94 8.79 -21.45
N TYR A 28 -9.44 7.68 -20.92
CA TYR A 28 -9.19 6.34 -21.43
C TYR A 28 -10.54 5.71 -21.79
N THR A 29 -10.57 4.78 -22.74
CA THR A 29 -11.79 4.07 -23.16
C THR A 29 -12.52 3.42 -21.97
N TYR A 30 -11.77 2.96 -20.97
CA TYR A 30 -12.31 2.33 -19.75
C TYR A 30 -12.23 3.21 -18.51
N SER A 31 -12.07 4.53 -18.68
CA SER A 31 -12.14 5.47 -17.55
C SER A 31 -13.49 5.34 -16.85
N GLY A 32 -13.49 5.11 -15.54
CA GLY A 32 -14.72 4.90 -14.78
C GLY A 32 -15.47 3.60 -15.10
N HIS A 33 -14.78 2.52 -15.52
CA HIS A 33 -15.42 1.25 -15.86
C HIS A 33 -16.36 0.75 -14.73
N PRO A 34 -17.68 0.63 -14.96
CA PRO A 34 -18.67 0.52 -13.89
C PRO A 34 -18.51 -0.75 -13.04
N VAL A 35 -18.17 -1.89 -13.67
CA VAL A 35 -17.90 -3.14 -12.95
C VAL A 35 -16.66 -3.03 -12.05
N ALA A 36 -15.61 -2.34 -12.50
CA ALA A 36 -14.39 -2.17 -11.71
C ALA A 36 -14.66 -1.28 -10.49
N CYS A 37 -15.44 -0.21 -10.67
CA CYS A 37 -15.89 0.65 -9.58
C CYS A 37 -16.76 -0.10 -8.56
N ALA A 38 -17.73 -0.91 -9.01
CA ALA A 38 -18.57 -1.70 -8.10
C ALA A 38 -17.75 -2.69 -7.25
N VAL A 39 -16.77 -3.36 -7.87
CA VAL A 39 -15.84 -4.27 -7.19
C VAL A 39 -14.95 -3.52 -6.19
N ALA A 40 -14.48 -2.31 -6.52
CA ALA A 40 -13.67 -1.50 -5.63
C ALA A 40 -14.46 -0.99 -4.41
N LEU A 41 -15.71 -0.56 -4.60
CA LEU A 41 -16.59 -0.16 -3.48
C LEU A 41 -16.80 -1.33 -2.51
N LYS A 42 -17.06 -2.54 -3.04
CA LYS A 42 -17.22 -3.71 -2.17
C LYS A 42 -15.92 -4.09 -1.45
N ASN A 43 -14.76 -3.92 -2.09
CA ASN A 43 -13.46 -4.11 -1.44
C ASN A 43 -13.26 -3.17 -0.25
N LEU A 44 -13.55 -1.87 -0.42
CA LEU A 44 -13.43 -0.87 0.64
C LEU A 44 -14.40 -1.17 1.79
N GLU A 45 -15.65 -1.52 1.49
CA GLU A 45 -16.65 -1.91 2.50
C GLU A 45 -16.17 -3.12 3.33
N ILE A 46 -15.52 -4.11 2.71
CA ILE A 46 -14.95 -5.26 3.42
C ILE A 46 -13.82 -4.83 4.35
N ILE A 47 -12.89 -4.00 3.85
CA ILE A 47 -11.75 -3.47 4.63
C ILE A 47 -12.24 -2.75 5.89
N GLU A 48 -13.28 -1.93 5.76
CA GLU A 48 -13.90 -1.18 6.84
C GLU A 48 -14.69 -2.10 7.80
N ARG A 49 -15.61 -2.92 7.27
CA ARG A 49 -16.48 -3.80 8.06
C ARG A 49 -15.70 -4.79 8.91
N GLU A 50 -14.57 -5.29 8.41
CA GLU A 50 -13.73 -6.25 9.12
C GLU A 50 -12.64 -5.59 9.97
N GLY A 51 -12.56 -4.26 9.96
CA GLY A 51 -11.57 -3.49 10.73
C GLY A 51 -10.13 -3.84 10.37
N LEU A 52 -9.84 -4.12 9.09
CA LEU A 52 -8.57 -4.72 8.68
C LEU A 52 -7.38 -3.81 8.99
N VAL A 53 -7.53 -2.50 8.79
CA VAL A 53 -6.47 -1.52 9.06
C VAL A 53 -6.15 -1.46 10.56
N ASP A 54 -7.18 -1.47 11.41
CA ASP A 54 -7.01 -1.43 12.86
C ASP A 54 -6.44 -2.75 13.40
N ARG A 55 -6.86 -3.89 12.85
CA ARG A 55 -6.27 -5.19 13.17
C ARG A 55 -4.78 -5.24 12.82
N VAL A 56 -4.40 -4.74 11.63
CA VAL A 56 -2.99 -4.64 11.23
C VAL A 56 -2.21 -3.71 12.15
N ARG A 57 -2.79 -2.57 12.53
CA ARG A 57 -2.13 -1.61 13.42
C ARG A 57 -1.89 -2.18 14.84
N ASN A 58 -2.91 -2.83 15.40
CA ASN A 58 -2.96 -3.10 16.84
C ASN A 58 -2.65 -4.55 17.22
N ASP A 59 -2.72 -5.49 16.28
CA ASP A 59 -2.62 -6.93 16.58
C ASP A 59 -1.64 -7.63 15.63
N THR A 60 -2.03 -7.82 14.36
CA THR A 60 -1.26 -8.69 13.45
C THR A 60 0.04 -8.07 12.95
N GLY A 61 0.11 -6.74 12.81
CA GLY A 61 1.35 -6.04 12.43
C GLY A 61 2.42 -6.10 13.53
N PRO A 62 2.13 -5.74 14.78
CA PRO A 62 3.06 -5.91 15.90
C PRO A 62 3.54 -7.36 16.05
N TYR A 63 2.63 -8.32 15.95
CA TYR A 63 2.98 -9.74 15.98
C TYR A 63 3.91 -10.14 14.82
N PHE A 64 3.62 -9.68 13.60
CA PHE A 64 4.45 -9.97 12.43
C PHE A 64 5.87 -9.39 12.59
N ALA A 65 5.98 -8.15 13.06
CA ALA A 65 7.26 -7.52 13.34
C ALA A 65 8.05 -8.27 14.42
N GLN A 66 7.41 -8.64 15.52
CA GLN A 66 8.00 -9.44 16.59
C GLN A 66 8.50 -10.79 16.06
N ALA A 67 7.67 -11.49 15.28
CA ALA A 67 8.03 -12.79 14.72
C ALA A 67 9.24 -12.71 13.78
N LEU A 68 9.34 -11.66 12.94
CA LEU A 68 10.52 -11.44 12.10
C LEU A 68 11.77 -11.21 12.95
N GLN A 69 11.67 -10.39 14.00
CA GLN A 69 12.81 -10.12 14.89
C GLN A 69 13.27 -11.38 15.63
N GLU A 70 12.35 -12.06 16.31
CA GLU A 70 12.69 -13.19 17.18
C GLU A 70 13.15 -14.42 16.41
N ARG A 71 12.60 -14.66 15.21
CA ARG A 71 12.81 -15.93 14.49
C ARG A 71 13.81 -15.81 13.34
N ILE A 72 13.99 -14.62 12.77
CA ILE A 72 14.75 -14.44 11.52
C ILE A 72 15.98 -13.55 11.71
N ALA A 73 15.89 -12.47 12.48
CA ALA A 73 16.98 -11.48 12.58
C ALA A 73 18.31 -12.06 13.11
N GLY A 74 18.25 -13.12 13.92
CA GLY A 74 19.43 -13.77 14.47
C GLY A 74 20.22 -14.64 13.49
N HIS A 75 19.69 -14.94 12.30
CA HIS A 75 20.33 -15.86 11.36
C HIS A 75 21.61 -15.26 10.73
N ASP A 76 22.65 -16.05 10.52
CA ASP A 76 23.97 -15.57 10.05
C ASP A 76 23.92 -14.86 8.69
N LEU A 77 23.05 -15.33 7.80
CA LEU A 77 22.82 -14.73 6.48
C LEU A 77 21.91 -13.49 6.50
N VAL A 78 21.32 -13.12 7.64
CA VAL A 78 20.37 -12.01 7.72
C VAL A 78 21.08 -10.78 8.27
N GLY A 79 21.16 -9.74 7.44
CA GLY A 79 21.76 -8.45 7.79
C GLY A 79 20.76 -7.53 8.48
N GLU A 80 19.53 -7.49 7.98
CA GLU A 80 18.46 -6.67 8.56
C GLU A 80 17.09 -7.32 8.34
N VAL A 81 16.19 -7.15 9.30
CA VAL A 81 14.76 -7.34 9.10
C VAL A 81 14.03 -6.04 9.42
N ARG A 82 13.13 -5.62 8.55
CA ARG A 82 12.35 -4.38 8.71
C ARG A 82 10.91 -4.63 8.28
N SER A 83 9.96 -3.98 8.95
CA SER A 83 8.54 -4.12 8.62
C SER A 83 7.73 -2.88 8.99
N ILE A 84 6.59 -2.72 8.32
CA ILE A 84 5.54 -1.75 8.64
C ILE A 84 4.18 -2.38 8.33
N GLY A 85 3.33 -2.49 9.34
CA GLY A 85 2.08 -3.25 9.23
C GLY A 85 2.36 -4.71 8.84
N LEU A 86 1.76 -5.17 7.74
CA LEU A 86 2.00 -6.50 7.16
C LEU A 86 2.96 -6.50 5.96
N MET A 87 3.71 -5.42 5.75
CA MET A 87 4.81 -5.38 4.79
C MET A 87 6.12 -5.61 5.52
N GLY A 88 6.91 -6.58 5.08
CA GLY A 88 8.20 -6.90 5.66
C GLY A 88 9.27 -7.12 4.60
N ALA A 89 10.52 -6.88 4.98
CA ALA A 89 11.69 -7.18 4.17
C ALA A 89 12.75 -7.86 5.03
N ILE A 90 13.41 -8.85 4.45
CA ILE A 90 14.58 -9.54 5.01
C ILE A 90 15.72 -9.27 4.04
N GLU A 91 16.75 -8.61 4.54
CA GLU A 91 17.96 -8.34 3.77
C GLU A 91 18.98 -9.43 4.04
N ILE A 92 19.35 -10.14 2.98
CA ILE A 92 20.32 -11.22 3.04
C ILE A 92 21.68 -10.64 2.65
N VAL A 93 22.68 -10.90 3.49
CA VAL A 93 24.05 -10.41 3.32
C VAL A 93 25.02 -11.55 3.56
N LYS A 94 26.16 -11.48 2.87
CA LYS A 94 27.33 -12.31 3.09
C LYS A 94 28.12 -11.86 4.32
N ASP A 95 28.23 -10.55 4.56
CA ASP A 95 28.90 -9.96 5.73
C ASP A 95 28.05 -8.85 6.36
N LYS A 96 27.75 -8.99 7.65
CA LYS A 96 26.87 -8.07 8.38
C LYS A 96 27.52 -6.71 8.70
N ALA A 97 28.84 -6.66 8.80
CA ALA A 97 29.57 -5.42 9.08
C ALA A 97 29.65 -4.54 7.82
N THR A 98 29.83 -5.16 6.65
CA THR A 98 29.93 -4.44 5.37
C THR A 98 28.58 -4.27 4.66
N LYS A 99 27.58 -5.11 5.00
CA LYS A 99 26.30 -5.26 4.29
C LYS A 99 26.45 -5.66 2.81
N GLU A 100 27.51 -6.41 2.50
CA GLU A 100 27.73 -7.04 1.17
C GLU A 100 26.83 -8.26 0.99
#